data_AF-A0A644ZZU1-F1
#
_entry.id   AF-A0A644ZZU1-F1
#
_cell.length_a   1.000
_cell.length_b   1.000
_cell.length_c   1.000
_cell.angle_alpha   90.00
_cell.angle_beta   90.00
_cell.angle_gamma   90.00
#
_symmetry.space_group_name_H-M   'P 1'
#
loop_
_entity.id
_entity.type
_entity.pdbx_description
1 polymer ?
#
loop_
_entity_poly.entity_id
_entity_poly.type
_entity_poly.pdbx_seq_one_letter_code
_entity_poly.pdbx_strand_id
1 'polypeptide(L)'
;MQLKTTYNGREAPGGSFDRKTRIYTKKINSPQGGRHPRTGDLGGIDSDIIQQLKALRCEVLYLQLFRQERHFIPFSVFMEKGYEIHWRDERFPPRWYCPSVYWCNSFPEAKTKASAAATKTKRFFQEDEPCS
;
A
#
# COMPACT_ATOMS: atom_id res chain seq x y z
N MET A 1 4.01 -6.14 13.66
CA MET A 1 5.07 -5.15 13.96
C MET A 1 4.59 -3.76 13.59
N GLN A 2 4.93 -2.74 14.38
CA GLN A 2 4.60 -1.36 14.06
C GLN A 2 5.65 -0.79 13.10
N LEU A 3 5.20 -0.19 12.00
CA LEU A 3 6.03 0.63 11.14
C LEU A 3 5.91 2.09 11.57
N LYS A 4 7.05 2.77 11.59
CA LYS A 4 7.18 4.18 11.98
C LYS A 4 7.33 5.04 10.74
N THR A 5 6.89 6.29 10.86
CA THR A 5 7.06 7.36 9.88
C THR A 5 7.54 8.61 10.60
N THR A 6 7.72 9.70 9.87
CA THR A 6 8.04 11.02 10.42
C THR A 6 6.91 12.00 10.14
N TYR A 7 6.55 12.79 11.15
CA TYR A 7 5.68 13.95 11.02
C TYR A 7 6.28 15.12 11.77
N ASN A 8 6.49 16.25 11.07
CA ASN A 8 7.10 17.44 11.65
C ASN A 8 8.44 17.15 12.36
N GLY A 9 9.29 16.34 11.69
CA GLY A 9 10.61 15.93 12.21
C GLY A 9 10.58 14.95 13.39
N ARG A 10 9.40 14.46 13.81
CA ARG A 10 9.27 13.52 14.93
C ARG A 10 8.73 12.17 14.47
N GLU A 11 9.15 11.11 15.15
CA GLU A 11 8.63 9.77 14.88
C GLU A 11 7.11 9.71 15.16
N ALA A 12 6.37 9.12 14.23
CA ALA A 12 4.93 8.93 14.33
C ALA A 12 4.53 7.51 13.90
N PRO A 13 3.34 7.01 14.31
CA PRO A 13 2.82 5.74 13.82
C PRO A 13 2.53 5.79 12.32
N GLY A 14 3.22 4.95 11.54
CA GLY A 14 3.01 4.81 10.10
C GLY A 14 1.87 3.86 9.74
N GLY A 15 1.83 2.72 10.44
CA GLY A 15 0.85 1.64 10.31
C GLY A 15 1.42 0.34 10.90
N SER A 16 0.69 -0.77 10.85
CA SER A 16 1.14 -2.06 11.35
C SER A 16 1.27 -3.08 10.23
N PHE A 17 2.32 -3.89 10.27
CA PHE A 17 2.51 -5.02 9.36
C PHE A 17 2.43 -6.35 10.10
N ASP A 18 1.64 -7.28 9.59
CA ASP A 18 1.58 -8.66 10.08
C ASP A 18 2.41 -9.56 9.17
N ARG A 19 3.46 -10.16 9.73
CA ARG A 19 4.39 -11.05 9.00
C ARG A 19 3.74 -12.36 8.58
N LYS A 20 2.77 -12.88 9.35
CA LYS A 20 2.12 -14.16 9.06
C LYS A 20 1.19 -14.01 7.86
N THR A 21 0.38 -12.96 7.86
CA THR A 21 -0.61 -12.72 6.79
C THR A 21 -0.04 -11.91 5.62
N ARG A 22 1.12 -11.27 5.81
CA ARG A 22 1.78 -10.33 4.89
C ARG A 22 0.89 -9.15 4.53
N ILE A 23 0.13 -8.66 5.51
CA ILE A 23 -0.81 -7.54 5.37
C ILE A 23 -0.25 -6.34 6.11
N TYR A 24 -0.24 -5.20 5.44
CA TYR A 24 -0.04 -3.91 6.07
C TYR A 24 -1.38 -3.24 6.35
N THR A 25 -1.56 -2.66 7.54
CA THR A 25 -2.74 -1.94 7.96
C THR A 25 -2.40 -0.50 8.34
N LYS A 26 -3.04 0.47 7.69
CA LYS A 26 -3.00 1.88 8.09
C LYS A 26 -4.38 2.31 8.58
N LYS A 27 -4.47 2.71 9.85
CA LYS A 27 -5.70 3.23 10.46
C LYS A 27 -5.63 4.75 10.56
N ILE A 28 -6.66 5.42 10.08
CA ILE A 28 -6.68 6.87 9.94
C ILE A 28 -7.95 7.40 10.56
N ASN A 29 -7.79 8.18 11.63
CA ASN A 29 -8.91 8.72 12.41
C ASN A 29 -9.29 10.15 11.99
N SER A 30 -8.52 10.78 11.10
CA SER A 30 -8.85 12.11 10.58
C SER A 30 -9.80 11.99 9.38
N PRO A 31 -10.88 12.80 9.31
CA PRO A 31 -11.84 12.78 8.19
C PRO A 31 -11.20 12.98 6.80
N GLN A 32 -10.14 13.78 6.71
CA GLN A 32 -9.42 14.05 5.47
C GLN A 32 -8.16 13.20 5.31
N GLY A 33 -7.78 12.45 6.34
CA GLY A 33 -6.55 11.66 6.31
C GLY A 33 -6.67 10.49 5.33
N GLY A 34 -5.55 10.11 4.72
CA GLY A 34 -5.49 8.97 3.81
C GLY A 34 -6.08 9.21 2.42
N ARG A 35 -6.53 10.44 2.15
CA ARG A 35 -7.00 10.89 0.85
C ARG A 35 -6.09 11.98 0.32
N HIS A 36 -5.80 11.96 -0.97
CA HIS A 36 -5.14 13.08 -1.61
C HIS A 36 -6.12 14.27 -1.67
N PRO A 37 -5.76 15.47 -1.18
CA PRO A 37 -6.68 16.59 -1.01
C PRO A 37 -7.33 17.09 -2.30
N ARG A 38 -6.70 16.89 -3.46
CA ARG A 38 -7.22 17.36 -4.75
C ARG A 38 -7.97 16.28 -5.54
N THR A 39 -7.47 15.05 -5.53
CA THR A 39 -8.00 13.97 -6.39
C THR A 39 -8.89 12.99 -5.64
N GLY A 40 -8.82 12.97 -4.31
CA GLY A 40 -9.53 11.99 -3.48
C GLY A 40 -8.90 10.59 -3.48
N ASP A 41 -7.77 10.42 -4.16
CA ASP A 41 -7.06 9.14 -4.25
C ASP A 41 -6.65 8.63 -2.88
N LEU A 42 -6.71 7.31 -2.71
CA LEU A 42 -6.52 6.66 -1.41
C LEU A 42 -5.05 6.34 -1.17
N GLY A 43 -4.64 6.30 0.09
CA GLY A 43 -3.30 5.92 0.51
C GLY A 43 -2.75 6.91 1.51
N GLY A 44 -1.87 7.80 1.04
CA GLY A 44 -1.09 8.67 1.90
C GLY A 44 -0.12 7.87 2.75
N ILE A 45 0.52 6.86 2.15
CA ILE A 45 1.52 6.02 2.82
C ILE A 45 2.88 6.61 2.51
N ASP A 46 3.67 6.87 3.54
CA ASP A 46 4.97 7.51 3.38
C ASP A 46 5.94 6.55 2.65
N SER A 47 6.85 7.12 1.88
CA SER A 47 7.65 6.36 0.91
C SER A 47 8.64 5.41 1.59
N ASP A 48 9.14 5.78 2.77
CA ASP A 48 9.95 4.94 3.65
C ASP A 48 9.21 3.67 4.09
N ILE A 49 7.91 3.77 4.40
CA ILE A 49 7.05 2.63 4.68
C ILE A 49 6.91 1.77 3.43
N ILE A 50 6.67 2.36 2.25
CA ILE A 50 6.55 1.60 1.00
C ILE A 50 7.81 0.77 0.73
N GLN A 51 9.00 1.33 0.94
CA GLN A 51 10.26 0.57 0.79
C GLN A 51 10.36 -0.58 1.79
N GLN A 52 9.97 -0.37 3.06
CA GLN A 52 9.91 -1.45 4.05
C GLN A 52 8.91 -2.54 3.64
N LEU A 53 7.75 -2.17 3.11
CA LEU A 53 6.73 -3.12 2.66
C LEU A 53 7.19 -3.96 1.45
N LYS A 54 7.98 -3.39 0.54
CA LYS A 54 8.64 -4.14 -0.54
C LYS A 54 9.60 -5.19 0.04
N ALA A 55 10.49 -4.79 0.94
CA ALA A 55 11.45 -5.70 1.58
C ALA A 55 10.75 -6.83 2.36
N LEU A 56 9.63 -6.52 3.00
CA LEU A 56 8.81 -7.47 3.75
C LEU A 56 7.88 -8.32 2.88
N ARG A 57 7.92 -8.15 1.54
CA ARG A 57 7.07 -8.86 0.57
C ARG A 57 5.59 -8.75 0.93
N CYS A 58 5.15 -7.53 1.26
CA CYS A 58 3.75 -7.24 1.54
C CYS A 58 2.87 -7.70 0.38
N GLU A 59 1.74 -8.32 0.68
CA GLU A 59 0.80 -8.82 -0.32
C GLU A 59 -0.42 -7.94 -0.47
N VAL A 60 -0.93 -7.39 0.63
CA VAL A 60 -2.15 -6.57 0.64
C VAL A 60 -1.95 -5.36 1.55
N LEU A 61 -2.35 -4.19 1.05
CA LEU A 61 -2.54 -3.01 1.87
C LEU A 61 -4.00 -2.95 2.31
N TYR A 62 -4.21 -2.77 3.61
CA TYR A 62 -5.49 -2.49 4.23
C TYR A 62 -5.47 -1.07 4.79
N LEU A 63 -6.41 -0.26 4.33
CA LEU A 63 -6.56 1.11 4.76
C LEU A 63 -7.95 1.27 5.40
N GLN A 64 -7.94 1.67 6.67
CA GLN A 64 -9.14 1.94 7.44
C GLN A 64 -9.24 3.45 7.66
N LEU A 65 -10.16 4.09 6.95
CA LEU A 65 -10.43 5.52 7.05
C LEU A 65 -11.36 5.84 8.22
N PHE A 66 -11.57 7.14 8.40
CA PHE A 66 -12.57 7.69 9.31
C PHE A 66 -13.94 7.05 9.07
N ARG A 67 -14.74 6.88 10.13
CA ARG A 67 -16.03 6.15 10.11
C ARG A 67 -15.95 4.68 9.68
N GLN A 68 -14.79 4.04 9.87
CA GLN A 68 -14.59 2.61 9.60
C GLN A 68 -14.76 2.21 8.12
N GLU A 69 -14.60 3.14 7.19
CA GLU A 69 -14.54 2.82 5.76
C GLU A 69 -13.26 2.01 5.49
N ARG A 70 -13.41 0.85 4.82
CA ARG A 70 -12.33 -0.13 4.64
C ARG A 70 -12.01 -0.30 3.17
N HIS A 71 -10.73 -0.15 2.85
CA HIS A 71 -10.20 -0.31 1.50
C HIS A 71 -9.05 -1.30 1.50
N PHE A 72 -9.04 -2.18 0.51
CA PHE A 72 -8.00 -3.20 0.36
C PHE A 72 -7.41 -3.12 -1.04
N ILE A 73 -6.11 -3.30 -1.20
CA ILE A 73 -5.51 -3.36 -2.53
C ILE A 73 -4.33 -4.34 -2.52
N PRO A 74 -4.17 -5.20 -3.54
CA PRO A 74 -2.94 -5.97 -3.70
C PRO A 74 -1.75 -5.02 -3.77
N PHE A 75 -0.70 -5.32 -3.03
CA PHE A 75 0.49 -4.44 -2.99
C PHE A 75 1.12 -4.26 -4.38
N SER A 76 1.12 -5.31 -5.20
CA SER A 76 1.59 -5.24 -6.59
C SER A 76 0.79 -4.25 -7.43
N VAL A 77 -0.55 -4.26 -7.32
CA VAL A 77 -1.43 -3.32 -8.03
C VAL A 77 -1.20 -1.90 -7.54
N PHE A 78 -1.02 -1.71 -6.23
CA PHE A 78 -0.68 -0.40 -5.67
C PHE A 78 0.66 0.12 -6.20
N MET A 79 1.67 -0.74 -6.38
CA MET A 79 2.94 -0.34 -6.97
C MET A 79 2.86 -0.05 -8.47
N GLU A 80 1.97 -0.72 -9.19
CA GLU A 80 1.78 -0.54 -10.64
C GLU A 80 0.92 0.69 -10.97
N LYS A 81 -0.12 0.96 -10.18
CA LYS A 81 -1.12 2.00 -10.46
C LYS A 81 -1.02 3.21 -9.54
N GLY A 82 -0.30 3.07 -8.43
CA GLY A 82 -0.03 4.16 -7.51
C GLY A 82 1.07 5.08 -8.00
N TYR A 83 1.15 6.25 -7.37
CA TYR A 83 2.12 7.28 -7.68
C TYR A 83 2.57 7.96 -6.40
N GLU A 84 3.80 8.48 -6.44
CA GLU A 84 4.42 9.20 -5.35
C GLU A 84 4.25 10.71 -5.53
N ILE A 85 3.96 11.41 -4.44
CA ILE A 85 3.84 12.86 -4.39
C ILE A 85 4.89 13.40 -3.43
N HIS A 86 5.69 14.33 -3.94
CA HIS A 86 6.58 15.14 -3.13
C HIS A 86 5.84 16.41 -2.69
N TRP A 87 5.53 16.49 -1.40
CA TRP A 87 4.86 17.65 -0.82
C TRP A 87 5.81 18.83 -0.75
N ARG A 88 5.30 20.04 -0.99
CA ARG A 88 6.05 21.28 -0.73
C ARG A 88 6.20 21.58 0.77
N ASP A 89 5.31 21.01 1.59
CA ASP A 89 5.33 21.15 3.04
C ASP A 89 6.28 20.10 3.63
N GLU A 90 7.42 20.56 4.14
CA GLU A 90 8.52 19.74 4.68
C GLU A 90 8.11 18.90 5.89
N ARG A 91 6.96 19.19 6.52
CA ARG A 91 6.43 18.36 7.62
C ARG A 91 6.01 16.97 7.15
N PHE A 92 5.77 16.81 5.85
CA PHE A 92 5.33 15.55 5.25
C PHE A 92 6.42 14.97 4.35
N PRO A 93 6.87 13.73 4.61
CA PRO A 93 7.74 13.04 3.65
C PRO A 93 6.98 12.77 2.34
N PRO A 94 7.67 12.35 1.27
CA PRO A 94 7.01 11.92 0.04
C PRO A 94 6.00 10.80 0.32
N ARG A 95 4.82 10.85 -0.30
CA ARG A 95 3.71 9.95 -0.03
C ARG A 95 3.18 9.29 -1.28
N TRP A 96 2.81 8.03 -1.14
CA TRP A 96 2.16 7.24 -2.18
C TRP A 96 0.64 7.29 -2.05
N TYR A 97 0.00 7.45 -3.20
CA TYR A 97 -1.45 7.40 -3.38
C TYR A 97 -1.79 6.50 -4.57
N CYS A 98 -3.02 6.02 -4.63
CA CYS A 98 -3.52 5.22 -5.73
C CYS A 98 -5.01 5.54 -5.97
N PRO A 99 -5.45 5.68 -7.23
CA PRO A 99 -6.85 5.92 -7.55
C PRO A 99 -7.79 4.90 -6.91
N SER A 100 -8.91 5.38 -6.36
CA SER A 100 -9.87 4.59 -5.59
C SER A 100 -10.46 3.41 -6.39
N VAL A 101 -10.56 3.54 -7.72
CA VAL A 101 -11.06 2.49 -8.63
C VAL A 101 -10.25 1.19 -8.59
N TYR A 102 -9.00 1.24 -8.13
CA TYR A 102 -8.15 0.05 -7.99
C TYR A 102 -8.25 -0.62 -6.62
N TRP A 103 -8.96 0.00 -5.68
CA TRP A 103 -9.18 -0.55 -4.35
C TRP A 103 -10.42 -1.44 -4.32
N CYS A 104 -10.33 -2.50 -3.55
CA CYS A 104 -11.38 -3.46 -3.26
C CYS A 104 -12.08 -3.09 -1.95
N ASN A 105 -13.37 -3.39 -1.89
CA ASN A 105 -14.17 -3.19 -0.67
C ASN A 105 -14.10 -4.39 0.29
N SER A 106 -13.44 -5.48 -0.11
CA SER A 106 -13.31 -6.68 0.71
C SER A 106 -11.90 -7.29 0.68
N PHE A 107 -11.49 -7.85 1.82
CA PHE A 107 -10.21 -8.54 1.94
C PHE A 107 -10.11 -9.80 1.05
N PRO A 108 -11.12 -10.69 0.97
CA PRO A 108 -11.05 -11.89 0.13
C PRO A 108 -10.81 -11.56 -1.36
N GLU A 109 -11.42 -10.49 -1.86
CA GLU A 109 -11.23 -10.04 -3.24
C GLU A 109 -9.78 -9.59 -3.48
N ALA A 110 -9.24 -8.73 -2.61
CA ALA A 110 -7.86 -8.28 -2.69
C ALA A 110 -6.87 -9.44 -2.60
N LYS A 111 -7.13 -10.43 -1.72
CA LYS A 111 -6.26 -11.60 -1.58
C LYS A 111 -6.28 -12.48 -2.83
N THR A 112 -7.44 -12.68 -3.44
CA THR A 112 -7.59 -13.43 -4.69
C THR A 112 -6.81 -12.77 -5.82
N LYS A 113 -6.93 -11.44 -5.96
CA LYS A 113 -6.17 -10.64 -6.95
C LYS A 113 -4.66 -10.71 -6.69
N ALA A 114 -4.21 -10.65 -5.44
CA ALA A 114 -2.80 -10.78 -5.08
C ALA A 114 -2.23 -12.16 -5.47
N SER A 115 -2.95 -13.24 -5.17
CA SER A 115 -2.57 -14.61 -5.54
C SER A 115 -2.52 -14.79 -7.06
N ALA A 116 -3.48 -14.24 -7.80
CA ALA A 116 -3.48 -14.29 -9.26
C ALA A 116 -2.25 -13.58 -9.87
N ALA A 117 -1.89 -12.40 -9.34
CA ALA A 117 -0.70 -11.66 -9.77
C ALA A 117 0.61 -12.42 -9.48
N ALA A 118 0.70 -13.08 -8.32
CA ALA A 118 1.85 -13.91 -7.97
C ALA A 118 2.01 -15.13 -8.90
N THR A 119 0.90 -15.78 -9.28
CA THR A 119 0.91 -16.92 -10.20
C THR A 119 1.28 -16.51 -11.63
N LYS A 120 0.80 -15.36 -12.10
CA LYS A 120 1.14 -14.82 -13.44
C LYS A 120 2.64 -14.51 -13.55
N THR A 121 3.22 -13.97 -12.48
CA THR A 121 4.66 -13.70 -12.40
C THR A 121 5.47 -15.00 -12.48
N LYS A 122 5.05 -16.08 -11.80
CA LYS A 122 5.76 -17.37 -11.85
C LYS A 122 5.74 -18.05 -13.22
N ARG A 123 4.62 -17.99 -13.95
CA ARG A 123 4.53 -18.63 -15.28
C ARG A 123 5.41 -17.97 -16.32
N PHE A 124 5.62 -16.66 -16.21
CA PHE A 124 6.46 -15.91 -17.15
C PHE A 124 7.97 -16.21 -17.02
N PHE A 125 8.41 -16.77 -15.88
CA PHE A 125 9.80 -17.18 -15.64
C PHE A 125 10.04 -18.69 -15.83
N GLN A 126 9.03 -19.44 -16.29
CA GLN A 126 9.15 -20.89 -16.54
C GLN A 126 9.28 -21.23 -18.04
N GLU A 127 9.36 -20.24 -18.93
CA GLU A 127 9.48 -20.44 -20.38
C GLU A 127 10.89 -20.17 -20.95
N ASP A 128 11.93 -20.04 -20.12
CA ASP A 128 13.31 -19.91 -20.58
C ASP A 128 14.23 -20.93 -19.91
N GLU A 129 14.37 -22.11 -20.52
CA GLU A 129 15.63 -22.87 -20.71
C GLU A 129 15.38 -24.23 -21.40
N PRO A 130 16.35 -24.79 -22.16
CA PRO A 130 17.15 -24.19 -23.23
C PRO A 130 16.90 -24.93 -24.56
N CYS A 131 17.10 -24.26 -25.70
CA CYS A 131 17.24 -24.97 -26.97
C CYS A 131 18.66 -25.55 -27.04
N SER A 132 18.72 -26.86 -27.27
CA SER A 132 19.88 -27.75 -27.35
C SER A 132 21.02 -27.29 -28.25
#